data_AF-A0A4Q3SKM0-F1
#
_entry.id   AF-A0A4Q3SKM0-F1
#
_cell.length_a   1.000
_cell.length_b   1.000
_cell.length_c   1.000
_cell.angle_alpha   90.00
_cell.angle_beta   90.00
_cell.angle_gamma   90.00
#
_symmetry.space_group_name_H-M   'P 1'
#
loop_
_entity.id
_entity.type
_entity.pdbx_description
1 polymer ?
#
loop_
_entity_poly.entity_id
_entity_poly.type
_entity_poly.pdbx_seq_one_letter_code
_entity_poly.pdbx_strand_id
1 'polypeptide(L)'
;MFQRTMALLKKDLLLELRQLHTFYGILLYIASTIFVIYLSLSDSPDSETWNSLFWVIQLFVCVNTVAKSFLQESRGRMLYFYSIASPLEFITAKLLYNVLLMLMMNAVSLLLFFIFLDNPVSDAFLFLGISLLGGVSLSLVFTIMSAIAAKAQQNAALIAILGFPVILPVLLLLMQLSKVA
;
A
#
# COMPACT_ATOMS: atom_id res chain seq x y z
N MET A 1 15.20 -0.72 22.15
CA MET A 1 13.92 -0.44 21.48
C MET A 1 14.07 0.48 20.29
N PHE A 2 14.05 1.81 20.43
CA PHE A 2 13.99 2.73 19.28
C PHE A 2 15.15 2.57 18.28
N GLN A 3 16.39 2.42 18.76
CA GLN A 3 17.56 2.23 17.91
C GLN A 3 17.48 0.92 17.09
N ARG A 4 16.92 -0.15 17.66
CA ARG A 4 16.76 -1.44 16.96
C ARG A 4 15.66 -1.37 15.90
N THR A 5 14.53 -0.78 16.22
CA THR A 5 13.45 -0.52 15.25
C THR A 5 13.96 0.32 14.08
N MET A 6 14.72 1.39 14.35
CA MET A 6 15.31 2.22 13.30
C MET A 6 16.36 1.46 12.46
N ALA A 7 17.18 0.60 13.07
CA ALA A 7 18.13 -0.23 12.35
C ALA A 7 17.42 -1.24 11.41
N LEU A 8 16.34 -1.86 11.88
CA LEU A 8 15.52 -2.77 11.07
C LEU A 8 14.81 -2.04 9.93
N LEU A 9 14.25 -0.85 10.20
CA LEU A 9 13.67 0.03 9.18
C LEU A 9 14.70 0.38 8.10
N LYS A 10 15.90 0.82 8.51
CA LYS A 10 17.00 1.15 7.59
C LYS A 10 17.41 -0.06 6.76
N LYS A 11 17.44 -1.24 7.35
CA LYS A 11 17.71 -2.49 6.64
C LYS A 11 16.67 -2.74 5.55
N ASP A 12 15.38 -2.59 5.84
CA ASP A 12 14.33 -2.83 4.85
C ASP A 12 14.36 -1.78 3.72
N LEU A 13 14.55 -0.50 4.05
CA LEU A 13 14.74 0.56 3.04
C LEU A 13 15.95 0.28 2.13
N LEU A 14 17.07 -0.15 2.71
CA LEU A 14 18.28 -0.45 1.95
C LEU A 14 18.10 -1.67 1.05
N LEU A 15 17.33 -2.68 1.48
CA LEU A 15 17.00 -3.83 0.65
C LEU A 15 16.13 -3.44 -0.55
N GLU A 16 15.12 -2.59 -0.36
CA GLU A 16 14.25 -2.11 -1.44
C GLU A 16 15.07 -1.32 -2.48
N LEU A 17 15.94 -0.43 -2.02
CA LEU A 17 16.85 0.33 -2.88
C LEU A 17 17.88 -0.56 -3.61
N ARG A 18 18.18 -1.75 -3.08
CA ARG A 18 19.02 -2.74 -3.78
C ARG A 18 18.23 -3.62 -4.74
N GLN A 19 16.93 -3.78 -4.52
CA GLN A 19 16.02 -4.59 -5.34
C GLN A 19 15.03 -3.73 -6.12
N LEU A 20 15.56 -2.72 -6.81
CA LEU A 20 14.80 -1.71 -7.56
C LEU A 20 13.78 -2.29 -8.55
N HIS A 21 13.96 -3.53 -9.02
CA HIS A 21 13.01 -4.19 -9.89
C HIS A 21 11.60 -4.30 -9.29
N THR A 22 11.50 -4.53 -7.97
CA THR A 22 10.18 -4.63 -7.31
C THR A 22 9.53 -3.26 -7.24
N PHE A 23 10.28 -2.25 -6.79
CA PHE A 23 9.85 -0.86 -6.73
C PHE A 23 9.40 -0.32 -8.09
N TYR A 24 10.25 -0.43 -9.12
CA TYR A 24 9.92 0.03 -10.47
C TYR A 24 8.80 -0.78 -11.11
N GLY A 25 8.66 -2.07 -10.76
CA GLY A 25 7.53 -2.88 -11.21
C GLY A 25 6.19 -2.33 -10.71
N ILE A 26 6.12 -1.88 -9.45
CA ILE A 26 4.92 -1.25 -8.88
C ILE A 26 4.67 0.11 -9.51
N LEU A 27 5.72 0.92 -9.69
CA LEU A 27 5.60 2.25 -10.30
C LEU A 27 5.13 2.16 -11.75
N LEU A 28 5.67 1.20 -12.51
CA LEU A 28 5.23 0.88 -13.86
C LEU A 28 3.78 0.37 -13.87
N TYR A 29 3.39 -0.46 -12.90
CA TYR A 29 2.00 -0.90 -12.74
C TYR A 29 1.05 0.30 -12.56
N ILE A 30 1.34 1.19 -11.61
CA ILE A 30 0.54 2.41 -11.37
C ILE A 30 0.42 3.25 -12.63
N ALA A 31 1.56 3.57 -13.26
CA ALA A 31 1.60 4.40 -14.45
C ALA A 31 0.84 3.76 -15.62
N SER A 32 1.04 2.46 -15.86
CA SER A 32 0.38 1.74 -16.94
C SER A 32 -1.12 1.62 -16.71
N THR A 33 -1.57 1.33 -15.48
CA THR A 33 -3.00 1.20 -15.17
C THR A 33 -3.72 2.53 -15.34
N ILE A 34 -3.16 3.62 -14.80
CA ILE A 34 -3.74 4.96 -14.95
C ILE A 34 -3.76 5.38 -16.42
N PHE A 35 -2.66 5.14 -17.15
CA PHE A 35 -2.56 5.49 -18.56
C PHE A 35 -3.54 4.69 -19.44
N VAL A 36 -3.72 3.39 -19.18
CA VAL A 36 -4.70 2.57 -19.90
C VAL A 36 -6.12 3.06 -19.60
N ILE A 37 -6.43 3.41 -18.35
CA ILE A 37 -7.74 3.98 -17.98
C ILE A 37 -7.97 5.29 -18.72
N TYR A 38 -6.98 6.19 -18.74
CA TYR A 38 -7.04 7.44 -19.47
C TYR A 38 -7.34 7.23 -20.96
N LEU A 39 -6.63 6.30 -21.63
CA LEU A 39 -6.89 6.00 -23.04
C LEU A 39 -8.22 5.30 -23.30
N SER A 40 -8.77 4.60 -22.30
CA SER A 40 -10.04 3.87 -22.44
C SER A 40 -11.26 4.76 -22.21
N LEU A 41 -11.09 5.86 -21.49
CA LEU A 41 -12.13 6.85 -21.24
C LEU A 41 -12.20 7.80 -22.43
N SER A 42 -13.40 7.96 -23.01
CA SER A 42 -13.64 8.93 -24.10
C SER A 42 -13.76 10.37 -23.59
N ASP A 43 -14.24 10.52 -22.36
CA ASP A 43 -14.41 11.79 -21.65
C ASP A 43 -13.85 11.67 -20.22
N SER A 44 -13.57 12.81 -19.57
CA SER A 44 -13.16 12.85 -18.17
C SER A 44 -14.22 12.18 -17.28
N PRO A 45 -13.86 11.27 -16.36
CA PRO A 45 -14.82 10.60 -15.51
C PRO A 45 -15.48 11.58 -14.55
N ASP A 46 -16.74 11.32 -14.19
CA ASP A 46 -17.43 12.06 -13.14
C ASP A 46 -16.76 11.83 -11.76
N SER A 47 -17.03 12.72 -10.81
CA SER A 47 -16.37 12.71 -9.50
C SER A 47 -16.51 11.38 -8.74
N GLU A 48 -17.65 10.69 -8.89
CA GLU A 48 -17.89 9.41 -8.22
C GLU A 48 -17.07 8.28 -8.85
N THR A 49 -17.02 8.22 -10.18
CA THR A 49 -16.18 7.25 -10.90
C THR A 49 -14.70 7.51 -10.65
N TRP A 50 -14.25 8.77 -10.69
CA TRP A 50 -12.86 9.15 -10.41
C TRP A 50 -12.42 8.68 -9.02
N ASN A 51 -13.23 8.95 -7.99
CA ASN A 51 -12.99 8.53 -6.62
C ASN A 51 -12.95 7.00 -6.49
N SER A 52 -13.89 6.30 -7.13
CA SER A 52 -13.95 4.84 -7.12
C SER A 52 -12.70 4.22 -7.76
N LEU A 53 -12.28 4.73 -8.92
CA LEU A 53 -11.08 4.26 -9.63
C LEU A 53 -9.82 4.47 -8.79
N PHE A 54 -9.70 5.64 -8.14
CA PHE A 54 -8.57 5.94 -7.27
C PHE A 54 -8.40 4.90 -6.16
N TRP A 55 -9.47 4.63 -5.39
CA TRP A 55 -9.41 3.68 -4.28
C TRP A 55 -9.27 2.23 -4.71
N VAL A 56 -9.85 1.84 -5.86
CA VAL A 56 -9.66 0.50 -6.43
C VAL A 56 -8.20 0.29 -6.81
N ILE A 57 -7.58 1.24 -7.52
CA ILE A 57 -6.15 1.17 -7.83
C ILE A 57 -5.34 1.12 -6.54
N GLN A 58 -5.71 1.89 -5.53
CA GLN A 58 -4.96 1.91 -4.27
C GLN A 58 -5.03 0.60 -3.49
N LEU A 59 -6.15 -0.12 -3.56
CA LEU A 59 -6.24 -1.50 -3.07
C LEU A 59 -5.23 -2.40 -3.78
N PHE A 60 -5.17 -2.37 -5.11
CA PHE A 60 -4.28 -3.27 -5.86
C PHE A 60 -2.80 -2.91 -5.70
N VAL A 61 -2.48 -1.62 -5.59
CA VAL A 61 -1.14 -1.15 -5.23
C VAL A 61 -0.74 -1.69 -3.86
N CYS A 62 -1.63 -1.58 -2.86
CA CYS A 62 -1.38 -2.10 -1.51
C CYS A 62 -1.16 -3.62 -1.52
N VAL A 63 -2.01 -4.38 -2.22
CA VAL A 63 -1.87 -5.84 -2.36
C VAL A 63 -0.54 -6.20 -3.02
N ASN A 64 -0.13 -5.52 -4.08
CA ASN A 64 1.10 -5.87 -4.79
C ASN A 64 2.38 -5.49 -4.04
N THR A 65 2.30 -4.45 -3.21
CA THR A 65 3.43 -3.85 -2.52
C THR A 65 3.60 -4.43 -1.11
N VAL A 66 2.57 -4.29 -0.27
CA VAL A 66 2.61 -4.58 1.16
C VAL A 66 2.46 -6.07 1.44
N ALA A 67 1.62 -6.78 0.67
CA ALA A 67 1.34 -8.19 0.92
C ALA A 67 2.57 -9.09 0.80
N LYS A 68 3.58 -8.69 0.03
CA LYS A 68 4.82 -9.46 -0.17
C LYS A 68 5.86 -9.23 0.94
N SER A 69 5.69 -8.19 1.75
CA SER A 69 6.69 -7.71 2.71
C SER A 69 7.08 -8.76 3.77
N PHE A 70 6.12 -9.56 4.28
CA PHE A 70 6.43 -10.69 5.18
C PHE A 70 6.68 -12.01 4.42
N LEU A 71 6.09 -12.18 3.24
CA LEU A 71 6.20 -13.40 2.45
C LEU A 71 7.60 -13.61 1.84
N GLN A 72 8.34 -12.53 1.60
CA GLN A 72 9.69 -12.57 1.04
C GLN A 72 10.78 -12.92 2.07
N GLU A 73 10.46 -12.91 3.37
CA GLU A 73 11.42 -13.27 4.41
C GLU A 73 11.49 -14.80 4.57
N SER A 74 12.70 -15.36 4.44
CA SER A 74 12.90 -16.79 4.55
C SER A 74 12.77 -17.24 6.01
N ARG A 75 12.32 -18.48 6.24
CA ARG A 75 12.17 -19.05 7.58
C ARG A 75 13.47 -18.95 8.41
N GLY A 76 14.63 -19.16 7.77
CA GLY A 76 15.94 -19.02 8.41
C GLY A 76 16.25 -17.59 8.87
N ARG A 77 15.92 -16.56 8.06
CA ARG A 77 16.07 -15.15 8.46
C ARG A 77 15.14 -14.79 9.60
N MET A 78 13.91 -15.33 9.60
CA MET A 78 12.96 -15.09 10.69
C MET A 78 13.46 -15.67 12.03
N LEU A 79 14.10 -16.85 12.02
CA LEU A 79 14.74 -17.42 13.21
C LEU A 79 15.93 -16.58 13.70
N TYR A 80 16.73 -16.06 12.77
CA TYR A 80 17.83 -15.15 13.10
C TYR A 80 17.32 -13.84 13.72
N PHE A 81 16.27 -13.22 13.16
CA PHE A 81 15.69 -12.01 13.75
C PHE A 81 15.16 -12.24 15.16
N TYR A 82 14.64 -13.43 15.43
CA TYR A 82 14.19 -13.85 16.76
C TYR A 82 15.31 -13.89 17.81
N SER A 83 16.58 -14.06 17.41
CA SER A 83 17.71 -14.07 18.34
C SER A 83 18.30 -12.68 18.61
N ILE A 84 18.09 -11.72 17.71
CA ILE A 84 18.72 -10.38 17.79
C ILE A 84 17.76 -9.23 18.15
N ALA A 85 16.45 -9.41 17.95
CA ALA A 85 15.43 -8.38 18.18
C ALA A 85 14.17 -8.95 18.82
N SER A 86 13.42 -8.12 19.53
CA SER A 86 12.11 -8.54 20.04
C SER A 86 11.07 -8.59 18.91
N PRO A 87 10.03 -9.45 19.02
CA PRO A 87 8.97 -9.53 18.01
C PRO A 87 8.27 -8.19 17.77
N LEU A 88 8.12 -7.39 18.84
CA LEU A 88 7.47 -6.07 18.76
C LEU A 88 8.35 -5.06 18.01
N GLU A 89 9.66 -5.03 18.27
CA GLU A 89 10.60 -4.18 17.51
C GLU A 89 10.58 -4.49 16.01
N PHE A 90 10.50 -5.78 15.66
CA PHE A 90 10.45 -6.25 14.28
C PHE A 90 9.15 -5.88 13.55
N ILE A 91 8.00 -6.15 14.18
CA ILE A 91 6.69 -5.84 13.58
C ILE A 91 6.52 -4.32 13.41
N THR A 92 6.89 -3.52 14.43
CA THR A 92 6.79 -2.06 14.34
C THR A 92 7.68 -1.50 13.22
N ALA A 93 8.90 -2.01 13.05
CA ALA A 93 9.77 -1.60 11.96
C ALA A 93 9.14 -1.90 10.59
N LYS A 94 8.52 -3.09 10.44
CA LYS A 94 7.86 -3.50 9.19
C LYS A 94 6.61 -2.67 8.87
N LEU A 95 5.80 -2.35 9.90
CA LEU A 95 4.64 -1.47 9.76
C LEU A 95 5.05 -0.09 9.27
N LEU A 96 6.06 0.52 9.90
CA LEU A 96 6.58 1.83 9.49
C LEU A 96 7.13 1.80 8.06
N TYR A 97 7.87 0.75 7.72
CA TYR A 97 8.40 0.56 6.37
C TYR A 97 7.27 0.52 5.32
N ASN A 98 6.26 -0.32 5.53
CA ASN A 98 5.15 -0.47 4.59
C ASN A 98 4.27 0.80 4.53
N VAL A 99 4.14 1.54 5.64
CA VAL A 99 3.45 2.83 5.65
C VAL A 99 4.20 3.84 4.78
N LEU A 100 5.51 3.98 4.97
CA LEU A 100 6.35 4.86 4.13
C LEU A 100 6.23 4.52 2.65
N LEU A 101 6.30 3.23 2.33
CA LEU A 101 6.20 2.75 0.95
C LEU A 101 4.82 3.03 0.35
N MET A 102 3.73 2.78 1.10
CA MET A 102 2.38 3.10 0.61
C MET A 102 2.14 4.61 0.48
N LEU A 103 2.66 5.44 1.38
CA LEU A 103 2.53 6.89 1.25
C LEU A 103 3.23 7.40 -0.02
N MET A 104 4.40 6.85 -0.34
CA MET A 104 5.10 7.18 -1.58
C MET A 104 4.30 6.76 -2.82
N MET A 105 3.82 5.50 -2.85
CA MET A 105 3.02 5.02 -3.98
C MET A 105 1.71 5.79 -4.12
N ASN A 106 1.09 6.14 -3.00
CA ASN A 106 -0.12 6.94 -2.98
C ASN A 106 0.10 8.35 -3.55
N ALA A 107 1.20 9.01 -3.19
CA ALA A 107 1.56 10.31 -3.76
C ALA A 107 1.80 10.23 -5.27
N VAL A 108 2.47 9.18 -5.75
CA VAL A 108 2.68 8.94 -7.19
C VAL A 108 1.35 8.72 -7.90
N SER A 109 0.48 7.85 -7.37
CA SER A 109 -0.86 7.63 -7.93
C SER A 109 -1.66 8.92 -8.00
N LEU A 110 -1.69 9.71 -6.92
CA LEU A 110 -2.43 10.97 -6.86
C LEU A 110 -1.94 11.97 -7.90
N LEU A 111 -0.61 12.13 -8.03
CA LEU A 111 0.01 13.00 -9.02
C LEU A 111 -0.38 12.60 -10.44
N LEU A 112 -0.34 11.31 -10.76
CA LEU A 112 -0.71 10.80 -12.08
C LEU A 112 -2.21 10.98 -12.36
N PHE A 113 -3.07 10.78 -11.35
CA PHE A 113 -4.50 11.03 -11.47
C PHE A 113 -4.81 12.49 -11.81
N PHE A 114 -4.17 13.45 -11.13
CA PHE A 114 -4.35 14.87 -11.44
C PHE A 114 -3.81 15.29 -12.81
N ILE A 115 -2.79 14.59 -13.32
CA ILE A 115 -2.23 14.89 -14.65
C ILE A 115 -3.09 14.29 -15.77
N PHE A 116 -3.60 13.08 -15.60
CA PHE A 116 -4.24 12.33 -16.70
C PHE A 116 -5.77 12.36 -16.69
N LEU A 117 -6.45 12.36 -15.55
CA LEU A 117 -7.91 12.15 -15.49
C LEU A 117 -8.72 13.43 -15.22
N ASP A 118 -8.07 14.60 -15.36
CA ASP A 118 -8.54 15.89 -14.83
C ASP A 118 -8.86 15.83 -13.31
N ASN A 119 -8.95 16.99 -12.67
CA ASN A 119 -9.18 17.06 -11.23
C ASN A 119 -10.63 17.48 -10.91
N PRO A 120 -11.54 16.53 -10.60
CA PRO A 120 -12.91 16.83 -10.16
C PRO A 120 -13.01 17.13 -8.66
N VAL A 121 -11.90 17.10 -7.92
CA VAL A 121 -11.86 17.32 -6.46
C VAL A 121 -12.01 18.80 -6.14
N SER A 122 -12.91 19.13 -5.21
CA SER A 122 -13.20 20.52 -4.85
C SER A 122 -12.14 21.09 -3.89
N ASP A 123 -11.76 20.32 -2.88
CA ASP A 123 -10.72 20.61 -1.89
C ASP A 123 -9.59 19.57 -1.97
N ALA A 124 -8.60 19.90 -2.80
CA ALA A 124 -7.43 19.05 -3.00
C ALA A 124 -6.63 18.80 -1.69
N PHE A 125 -6.65 19.72 -0.73
CA PHE A 125 -5.94 19.53 0.55
C PHE A 125 -6.67 18.51 1.43
N LEU A 126 -8.00 18.61 1.49
CA LEU A 126 -8.81 17.66 2.24
C LEU A 126 -8.70 16.26 1.63
N PHE A 127 -8.78 16.15 0.30
CA PHE A 127 -8.59 14.86 -0.38
C PHE A 127 -7.19 14.29 -0.16
N LEU A 128 -6.13 15.11 -0.21
CA LEU A 128 -4.77 14.68 0.11
C LEU A 128 -4.68 14.15 1.55
N GLY A 129 -5.31 14.81 2.51
CA GLY A 129 -5.39 14.33 3.90
C GLY A 129 -6.08 12.96 4.01
N ILE A 130 -7.25 12.79 3.40
CA ILE A 130 -7.97 11.51 3.36
C ILE A 130 -7.12 10.44 2.68
N SER A 131 -6.50 10.78 1.56
CA SER A 131 -5.68 9.88 0.76
C SER A 131 -4.47 9.37 1.55
N LEU A 132 -3.74 10.24 2.26
CA LEU A 132 -2.61 9.84 3.11
C LEU A 132 -3.07 8.95 4.28
N LEU A 133 -4.15 9.33 4.97
CA LEU A 133 -4.70 8.53 6.07
C LEU A 133 -5.23 7.17 5.59
N GLY A 134 -5.84 7.13 4.41
CA GLY A 134 -6.26 5.90 3.75
C GLY A 134 -5.08 5.02 3.35
N GLY A 135 -4.01 5.60 2.82
CA GLY A 135 -2.77 4.87 2.54
C GLY A 135 -2.17 4.23 3.80
N VAL A 136 -2.18 4.95 4.93
CA VAL A 136 -1.74 4.41 6.23
C VAL A 136 -2.65 3.27 6.67
N SER A 137 -3.97 3.45 6.65
CA SER A 137 -4.92 2.44 7.14
C SER A 137 -4.85 1.14 6.31
N LEU A 138 -4.85 1.25 4.98
CA LEU A 138 -4.72 0.11 4.07
C LEU A 138 -3.39 -0.62 4.31
N SER A 139 -2.29 0.12 4.46
CA SER A 139 -0.96 -0.44 4.68
C SER A 139 -0.88 -1.22 6.00
N LEU A 140 -1.41 -0.67 7.09
CA LEU A 140 -1.40 -1.33 8.40
C LEU A 140 -2.21 -2.63 8.38
N VAL A 141 -3.43 -2.59 7.82
CA VAL A 141 -4.29 -3.79 7.69
C VAL A 141 -3.57 -4.87 6.89
N PHE A 142 -3.11 -4.57 5.67
CA PHE A 142 -2.46 -5.57 4.82
C PHE A 142 -1.14 -6.08 5.38
N THR A 143 -0.40 -5.25 6.11
CA THR A 143 0.84 -5.68 6.77
C THR A 143 0.56 -6.75 7.82
N ILE A 144 -0.49 -6.56 8.63
CA ILE A 144 -0.90 -7.55 9.63
C ILE A 144 -1.42 -8.82 8.97
N MET A 145 -2.25 -8.68 7.93
CA MET A 145 -2.76 -9.84 7.17
C MET A 145 -1.62 -10.63 6.52
N SER A 146 -0.63 -9.95 5.95
CA SER A 146 0.58 -10.58 5.40
C SER A 146 1.39 -11.30 6.48
N ALA A 147 1.52 -10.72 7.67
CA ALA A 147 2.22 -11.37 8.79
C ALA A 147 1.52 -12.65 9.27
N ILE A 148 0.19 -12.64 9.35
CA ILE A 148 -0.62 -13.83 9.70
C ILE A 148 -0.50 -14.88 8.60
N ALA A 149 -0.68 -14.48 7.34
CA ALA A 149 -0.62 -15.38 6.21
C ALA A 149 0.76 -16.03 6.06
N ALA A 150 1.86 -15.28 6.29
CA ALA A 150 3.24 -15.77 6.24
C ALA A 150 3.54 -16.93 7.22
N LYS A 151 2.71 -17.10 8.25
CA LYS A 151 2.81 -18.21 9.20
C LYS A 151 2.05 -19.47 8.75
N ALA A 152 1.19 -19.35 7.74
CA ALA A 152 0.45 -20.47 7.17
C ALA A 152 1.15 -21.01 5.90
N GLN A 153 0.94 -22.27 5.52
CA GLN A 153 1.66 -22.84 4.36
C GLN A 153 1.12 -22.36 2.99
N GLN A 154 -0.08 -21.78 2.91
CA GLN A 154 -0.69 -21.26 1.67
C GLN A 154 -0.80 -19.72 1.67
N ASN A 155 0.37 -19.08 1.66
CA ASN A 155 0.60 -17.65 1.86
C ASN A 155 -0.23 -16.68 1.01
N ALA A 156 -0.39 -16.91 -0.29
CA ALA A 156 -1.04 -15.93 -1.18
C ALA A 156 -2.58 -15.98 -1.12
N ALA A 157 -3.15 -17.19 -1.12
CA ALA A 157 -4.60 -17.39 -1.06
C ALA A 157 -5.19 -16.88 0.26
N LEU A 158 -4.46 -17.07 1.37
CA LEU A 158 -4.90 -16.61 2.69
C LEU A 158 -4.96 -15.09 2.81
N ILE A 159 -4.07 -14.34 2.14
CA ILE A 159 -4.16 -12.87 2.13
C ILE A 159 -5.42 -12.42 1.41
N ALA A 160 -5.81 -13.09 0.31
CA ALA A 160 -7.04 -12.76 -0.40
C ALA A 160 -8.28 -13.10 0.44
N ILE A 161 -8.35 -14.31 1.00
CA ILE A 161 -9.51 -14.77 1.79
C ILE A 161 -9.71 -13.94 3.05
N LEU A 162 -8.63 -13.63 3.76
CA LEU A 162 -8.73 -12.90 5.03
C LEU A 162 -8.71 -11.37 4.84
N GLY A 163 -7.98 -10.87 3.84
CA GLY A 163 -7.78 -9.44 3.63
C GLY A 163 -8.99 -8.75 3.03
N PHE A 164 -9.67 -9.37 2.06
CA PHE A 164 -10.81 -8.73 1.38
C PHE A 164 -11.99 -8.40 2.30
N PRO A 165 -12.46 -9.30 3.19
CA PRO A 165 -13.55 -8.98 4.11
C PRO A 165 -13.23 -7.80 5.04
N VAL A 166 -11.97 -7.66 5.44
CA VAL A 166 -11.52 -6.59 6.36
C VAL A 166 -11.29 -5.28 5.61
N ILE A 167 -10.83 -5.34 4.35
CA ILE A 167 -10.52 -4.13 3.58
C ILE A 167 -11.76 -3.44 3.02
N LEU A 168 -12.83 -4.20 2.72
CA LEU A 168 -14.05 -3.66 2.12
C LEU A 168 -14.68 -2.55 2.98
N PRO A 169 -14.90 -2.73 4.30
CA PRO A 169 -15.39 -1.65 5.16
C PRO A 169 -14.51 -0.40 5.15
N VAL A 170 -13.18 -0.60 5.16
CA VAL A 170 -12.20 0.49 5.13
C VAL A 170 -12.28 1.26 3.81
N LEU A 171 -12.36 0.56 2.68
CA LEU A 171 -12.50 1.18 1.37
C LEU A 171 -13.83 1.92 1.22
N LEU A 172 -14.94 1.33 1.67
CA LEU A 172 -16.25 1.97 1.62
C LEU A 172 -16.24 3.28 2.39
N LEU A 173 -15.65 3.29 3.59
CA LEU A 173 -15.49 4.48 4.41
C LEU A 173 -14.62 5.54 3.70
N LEU A 174 -13.49 5.13 3.12
CA LEU A 174 -12.59 6.05 2.41
C LEU A 174 -13.23 6.66 1.16
N MET A 175 -13.96 5.86 0.38
CA MET A 175 -14.73 6.33 -0.76
C MET A 175 -15.82 7.33 -0.32
N GLN A 176 -16.54 7.05 0.77
CA GLN A 176 -17.56 7.96 1.30
C GLN A 176 -16.98 9.28 1.80
N LEU A 177 -15.89 9.24 2.58
CA LEU A 177 -15.20 10.44 3.06
C LEU A 177 -14.68 11.29 1.89
N SER A 178 -14.14 10.63 0.87
CA SER A 178 -13.60 11.31 -0.31
C SER A 178 -14.65 12.03 -1.15
N LYS A 179 -15.95 11.69 -1.03
CA LYS A 179 -17.04 12.43 -1.69
C LYS A 179 -17.29 13.81 -1.09
N VAL A 180 -16.81 14.04 0.14
CA VAL A 180 -16.95 15.33 0.84
C VAL A 180 -15.83 16.29 0.45
N ALA A 181 -14.77 15.78 -0.18
CA ALA A 181 -13.61 16.52 -0.65
C ALA A 181 -13.77 17.02 -2.09
#